data_AF-A0A2T2VHC6-F1
#
_entry.id   AF-A0A2T2VHC6-F1
#
_cell.length_a   1.000
_cell.length_b   1.000
_cell.length_c   1.000
_cell.angle_alpha   90.00
_cell.angle_beta   90.00
_cell.angle_gamma   90.00
#
_symmetry.space_group_name_H-M   'P 1'
#
loop_
_entity.id
_entity.type
_entity.pdbx_description
1 polymer ?
#
loop_
_entity_poly.entity_id
_entity_poly.type
_entity_poly.pdbx_seq_one_letter_code
_entity_poly.pdbx_strand_id
1 'polypeptide(L)'
;MTEVVRGDLFDADVEALVNPVHCAGLMKRGLCRQFKTRFPENFDRYESACDADALAPGDVLVHDQGGLFGDAQRPRYILNVATKDHWRDVSRPANIRAGMAAVVNEVQA
;
A
#
# COMPACT_ATOMS: atom_id res chain seq x y z
N MET A 1 -0.37 19.74 -7.35
CA MET A 1 -1.22 19.43 -8.52
C MET A 1 -1.92 18.12 -8.24
N THR A 2 -3.19 17.98 -8.57
CA THR A 2 -3.95 16.74 -8.37
C THR A 2 -4.80 16.50 -9.60
N GLU A 3 -4.73 15.31 -10.16
CA GLU A 3 -5.42 14.93 -11.39
C GLU A 3 -6.24 13.67 -11.17
N VAL A 4 -7.42 13.60 -11.77
CA VAL A 4 -8.25 12.39 -11.79
C VAL A 4 -8.11 11.77 -13.18
N VAL A 5 -7.49 10.60 -13.24
CA VAL A 5 -7.18 9.90 -14.49
C VAL A 5 -7.91 8.55 -14.57
N ARG A 6 -7.97 7.97 -15.77
CA ARG A 6 -8.50 6.63 -16.01
C ARG A 6 -7.46 5.81 -16.78
N GLY A 7 -7.13 4.63 -16.26
CA GLY A 7 -6.12 3.73 -16.83
C GLY A 7 -5.83 2.56 -15.90
N ASP A 8 -4.74 1.83 -16.16
CA ASP A 8 -4.17 0.91 -15.20
C ASP A 8 -3.28 1.69 -14.20
N LEU A 9 -3.47 1.43 -12.91
CA LEU A 9 -2.66 2.03 -11.85
C LEU A 9 -1.18 1.65 -12.00
N PHE A 10 -0.89 0.45 -12.50
CA PHE A 10 0.48 -0.06 -12.59
C PHE A 10 1.27 0.49 -13.78
N ASP A 11 0.61 1.18 -14.72
CA ASP A 11 1.26 1.85 -15.85
C ASP A 11 1.70 3.29 -15.52
N ALA A 12 1.40 3.76 -14.29
CA ALA A 12 1.73 5.12 -13.88
C ALA A 12 3.25 5.29 -13.67
N ASP A 13 3.85 6.27 -14.34
CA ASP A 13 5.24 6.70 -14.10
C ASP A 13 5.32 7.57 -12.85
N VAL A 14 5.33 6.92 -11.69
CA VAL A 14 5.36 7.55 -10.37
C VAL A 14 6.37 6.88 -9.46
N GLU A 15 6.82 7.59 -8.44
CA GLU A 15 7.77 7.07 -7.46
C GLU A 15 7.14 6.08 -6.48
N ALA A 16 5.86 6.29 -6.15
CA ALA A 16 5.14 5.49 -5.18
C ALA A 16 3.74 5.10 -5.67
N LEU A 17 3.35 3.85 -5.41
CA LEU A 17 1.97 3.39 -5.57
C LEU A 17 1.33 3.15 -4.20
N VAL A 18 0.05 3.53 -4.07
CA VAL A 18 -0.75 3.27 -2.87
C VAL A 18 -1.55 1.97 -3.06
N ASN A 19 -1.39 1.04 -2.12
CA ASN A 19 -2.15 -0.20 -2.03
C ASN A 19 -3.07 -0.14 -0.80
N PRO A 20 -4.40 0.01 -0.98
CA PRO A 20 -5.34 -0.10 0.13
C PRO A 20 -5.40 -1.54 0.64
N VAL A 21 -5.07 -1.76 1.91
CA VAL A 21 -5.03 -3.09 2.53
C VAL A 21 -5.95 -3.16 3.75
N HIS A 22 -6.02 -4.35 4.34
CA HIS A 22 -6.65 -4.62 5.63
C HIS A 22 -5.61 -5.23 6.58
N CYS A 23 -5.89 -5.34 7.88
CA CYS A 23 -4.90 -5.86 8.84
C CYS A 23 -4.90 -7.40 8.95
N ALA A 24 -5.81 -8.10 8.27
CA ALA A 24 -5.89 -9.57 8.31
C ALA A 24 -4.94 -10.35 7.34
N GLY A 25 -3.86 -9.76 6.81
CA GLY A 25 -2.79 -10.51 6.11
C GLY A 25 -3.13 -11.15 4.75
N LEU A 26 -4.26 -10.83 4.13
CA LEU A 26 -4.71 -11.45 2.87
C LEU A 26 -4.74 -10.48 1.69
N MET A 27 -4.41 -10.96 0.48
CA MET A 27 -4.57 -10.22 -0.78
C MET A 27 -5.17 -11.11 -1.89
N LYS A 28 -6.45 -11.49 -1.72
CA LYS A 28 -7.07 -12.56 -2.54
C LYS A 28 -7.81 -12.11 -3.80
N ARG A 29 -8.18 -10.82 -3.94
CA ARG A 29 -8.99 -10.33 -5.06
C ARG A 29 -8.76 -8.86 -5.38
N GLY A 30 -9.24 -8.42 -6.54
CA GLY A 30 -9.22 -7.02 -6.95
C GLY A 30 -7.80 -6.45 -7.03
N LEU A 31 -7.65 -5.18 -6.65
CA LEU A 31 -6.39 -4.45 -6.71
C LEU A 31 -5.29 -5.10 -5.86
N CYS A 32 -5.58 -5.51 -4.62
CA CYS A 32 -4.58 -6.11 -3.73
C CYS A 32 -3.97 -7.39 -4.31
N ARG A 33 -4.76 -8.22 -5.02
CA ARG A 33 -4.23 -9.42 -5.69
C ARG A 33 -3.20 -9.05 -6.77
N GLN A 34 -3.44 -7.95 -7.49
CA GLN A 34 -2.51 -7.47 -8.50
C GLN A 34 -1.20 -6.97 -7.89
N PHE A 35 -1.27 -6.27 -6.74
CA PHE A 35 -0.08 -5.91 -5.96
C PHE A 35 0.68 -7.17 -5.49
N LYS A 36 -0.01 -8.17 -4.93
CA LYS A 36 0.63 -9.44 -4.53
C LYS A 36 1.35 -10.14 -5.69
N THR A 37 0.75 -10.17 -6.88
CA THR A 37 1.36 -10.82 -8.04
C THR A 37 2.56 -10.04 -8.59
N ARG A 38 2.48 -8.71 -8.65
CA ARG A 38 3.54 -7.86 -9.22
C ARG A 38 4.68 -7.60 -8.24
N PHE A 39 4.39 -7.58 -6.94
CA PHE A 39 5.31 -7.20 -5.88
C PHE A 39 5.26 -8.24 -4.75
N PRO A 40 5.82 -9.45 -4.97
CA PRO A 40 5.75 -10.54 -3.99
C PRO A 40 6.47 -10.19 -2.68
N GLU A 41 7.64 -9.54 -2.73
CA GLU A 41 8.38 -9.15 -1.52
C GLU A 41 7.62 -8.12 -0.66
N ASN A 42 6.87 -7.21 -1.31
CA ASN A 42 5.94 -6.32 -0.62
C ASN A 42 4.88 -7.11 0.14
N PHE A 43 4.32 -8.14 -0.49
CA PHE A 43 3.31 -8.99 0.14
C PHE A 43 3.88 -9.74 1.33
N ASP A 44 5.07 -10.32 1.23
CA ASP A 44 5.70 -11.08 2.31
C ASP A 44 5.97 -10.18 3.53
N ARG A 45 6.42 -8.94 3.30
CA ARG A 45 6.61 -7.94 4.36
C ARG A 45 5.27 -7.54 5.00
N TYR A 46 4.24 -7.35 4.19
CA TYR A 46 2.90 -7.03 4.68
C TYR A 46 2.27 -8.18 5.49
N GLU A 47 2.38 -9.42 5.01
CA GLU A 47 1.86 -10.60 5.71
C GLU A 47 2.55 -10.76 7.06
N SER A 48 3.89 -10.65 7.08
CA SER A 48 4.67 -10.68 8.33
C SER A 48 4.27 -9.59 9.33
N ALA A 49 3.97 -8.38 8.85
CA ALA A 49 3.52 -7.28 9.71
C ALA A 49 2.11 -7.53 10.27
N CYS A 50 1.22 -8.13 9.49
CA CYS A 50 -0.11 -8.53 9.97
C CYS A 50 -0.02 -9.65 11.00
N ASP A 51 0.81 -10.66 10.76
CA ASP A 51 1.00 -11.79 11.67
C ASP A 51 1.62 -11.36 13.01
N ALA A 52 2.37 -10.25 13.01
CA ALA A 52 2.93 -9.63 14.20
C ALA A 52 2.00 -8.61 14.90
N ASP A 53 0.74 -8.47 14.46
CA ASP A 53 -0.21 -7.46 14.91
C ASP A 53 0.33 -6.01 14.85
N ALA A 54 1.23 -5.75 13.90
CA ALA A 54 1.96 -4.48 13.77
C ALA A 54 1.22 -3.43 12.91
N LEU A 55 -0.02 -3.73 12.48
CA LEU A 55 -0.83 -2.83 11.66
C LEU A 55 -2.22 -2.64 12.24
N ALA A 56 -2.61 -1.38 12.39
CA ALA A 56 -3.95 -0.95 12.70
C ALA A 56 -4.53 -0.07 11.57
N PRO A 57 -5.87 0.03 11.44
CA PRO A 57 -6.47 0.92 10.47
C PRO A 57 -6.04 2.37 10.68
N GLY A 58 -5.54 3.00 9.61
CA GLY A 58 -4.91 4.32 9.65
C GLY A 58 -3.39 4.27 9.48
N ASP A 59 -2.77 3.11 9.68
CA ASP A 59 -1.32 2.94 9.50
C ASP A 59 -0.94 2.82 8.02
N VAL A 60 0.34 3.10 7.75
CA VAL A 60 0.97 2.94 6.45
C VAL A 60 2.21 2.06 6.61
N LEU A 61 2.22 0.93 5.92
CA LEU A 61 3.43 0.12 5.78
C LEU A 61 4.12 0.45 4.46
N VAL A 62 5.27 1.12 4.56
CA VAL A 62 6.13 1.42 3.43
C VAL A 62 7.00 0.21 3.08
N HIS A 63 7.01 -0.14 1.81
CA HIS A 63 7.95 -1.07 1.22
C HIS A 63 8.78 -0.34 0.17
N ASP A 64 10.09 -0.21 0.42
CA ASP A 64 11.07 0.25 -0.57
C ASP A 64 11.53 -0.98 -1.37
N GLN A 65 11.28 -0.95 -2.68
CA GLN A 65 11.67 -2.01 -3.61
C GLN A 65 13.12 -1.91 -4.07
N GLY A 66 13.88 -0.91 -3.58
CA GLY A 66 15.21 -0.58 -4.06
C GLY A 66 16.15 -1.79 -4.16
N GLY A 67 17.01 -1.79 -5.18
CA GLY A 67 17.93 -2.87 -5.51
C GLY A 67 19.17 -2.44 -6.31
N LEU A 68 19.95 -3.41 -6.79
CA LEU A 68 21.26 -3.23 -7.46
C LEU A 68 21.26 -2.27 -8.67
N PHE A 69 20.11 -2.00 -9.30
CA PHE A 69 19.98 -1.13 -10.48
C PHE A 69 19.57 0.33 -10.15
N GLY A 70 19.48 0.71 -8.88
CA GLY A 70 19.22 2.09 -8.43
C GLY A 70 17.79 2.60 -8.71
N ASP A 71 17.62 3.92 -8.70
CA ASP A 71 16.34 4.64 -8.85
C ASP A 71 15.68 4.50 -10.25
N ALA A 72 16.24 3.67 -11.14
CA ALA A 72 15.73 3.47 -12.50
C ALA A 72 14.45 2.63 -12.55
N GLN A 73 14.13 1.89 -11.48
CA GLN A 73 12.96 1.02 -11.43
C GLN A 73 11.78 1.75 -10.76
N ARG A 74 10.67 1.87 -11.50
CA ARG A 74 9.44 2.52 -11.01
C ARG A 74 8.27 1.53 -10.94
N PRO A 75 7.43 1.61 -9.89
CA PRO A 75 7.59 2.47 -8.71
C PRO A 75 8.70 1.97 -7.79
N ARG A 76 9.36 2.90 -7.07
CA ARG A 76 10.33 2.55 -6.02
C ARG A 76 9.63 2.14 -4.73
N TYR A 77 8.51 2.78 -4.42
CA TYR A 77 7.80 2.60 -3.16
C TYR A 77 6.41 2.03 -3.35
N ILE A 78 6.02 1.17 -2.40
CA ILE A 78 4.64 0.72 -2.24
C ILE A 78 4.17 1.11 -0.84
N LEU A 79 3.12 1.91 -0.79
CA LEU A 79 2.49 2.38 0.46
C LEU A 79 1.26 1.52 0.73
N ASN A 80 1.38 0.53 1.62
CA ASN A 80 0.25 -0.29 2.02
C ASN A 80 -0.55 0.44 3.11
N VAL A 81 -1.66 1.05 2.73
CA VAL A 81 -2.48 1.87 3.63
C VAL A 81 -3.56 0.99 4.25
N ALA A 82 -3.49 0.77 5.57
CA ALA A 82 -4.44 -0.04 6.29
C ALA A 82 -5.78 0.69 6.45
N THR A 83 -6.81 0.25 5.73
CA THR A 83 -8.11 0.95 5.71
C THR A 83 -9.16 0.32 6.63
N LYS A 84 -8.93 -0.92 7.08
CA LYS A 84 -9.86 -1.72 7.89
C LYS A 84 -9.16 -2.89 8.56
N ASP A 85 -9.74 -3.41 9.64
CA ASP A 85 -9.20 -4.55 10.37
C ASP A 85 -9.32 -5.83 9.56
N HIS A 86 -10.55 -6.19 9.17
CA HIS A 86 -10.82 -7.43 8.48
C HIS A 86 -11.36 -7.21 7.05
N TRP A 87 -11.09 -8.16 6.16
CA TRP A 87 -11.45 -8.03 4.74
C TRP A 87 -12.96 -7.94 4.47
N ARG A 88 -13.78 -8.47 5.40
CA ARG A 88 -15.25 -8.41 5.37
C ARG A 88 -15.81 -7.06 5.81
N ASP A 89 -15.00 -6.22 6.45
CA ASP A 89 -15.49 -4.96 7.00
C ASP A 89 -15.66 -3.90 5.91
N VAL A 90 -16.58 -2.99 6.18
CA VAL A 90 -16.73 -1.75 5.42
C VAL A 90 -15.64 -0.77 5.83
N SER A 91 -15.01 -0.12 4.86
CA SER A 91 -14.03 0.94 5.14
C SER A 91 -14.71 2.13 5.82
N ARG A 92 -14.09 2.66 6.87
CA ARG A 92 -14.62 3.81 7.62
C ARG A 92 -13.93 5.10 7.18
N PRO A 93 -14.66 6.21 7.00
CA PRO A 93 -14.06 7.50 6.63
C PRO A 93 -12.95 7.98 7.59
N ALA A 94 -13.05 7.62 8.88
CA ALA A 94 -12.03 7.93 9.87
C ALA A 94 -10.67 7.26 9.53
N ASN A 95 -10.69 5.97 9.20
CA ASN A 95 -9.49 5.20 8.85
C ASN A 95 -8.87 5.74 7.55
N ILE A 96 -9.69 6.13 6.58
CA ILE A 96 -9.20 6.74 5.33
C ILE A 96 -8.50 8.06 5.62
N ARG A 97 -9.09 8.93 6.45
CA ARG A 97 -8.45 10.21 6.82
C ARG A 97 -7.14 10.01 7.58
N ALA A 98 -7.11 9.06 8.52
CA ALA A 98 -5.89 8.72 9.26
C ALA A 98 -4.79 8.20 8.32
N GLY A 99 -5.14 7.26 7.43
CA GLY A 99 -4.21 6.72 6.43
C GLY A 99 -3.67 7.79 5.48
N MET A 100 -4.51 8.73 5.03
CA MET A 100 -4.05 9.85 4.21
C MET A 100 -3.08 10.78 4.97
N ALA A 101 -3.33 11.05 6.25
CA ALA A 101 -2.41 11.85 7.07
C ALA A 101 -1.07 11.13 7.27
N ALA A 102 -1.08 9.82 7.51
CA ALA A 102 0.13 9.01 7.59
C ALA A 102 0.91 8.99 6.26
N VAL A 103 0.22 8.88 5.11
CA VAL A 103 0.88 9.00 3.79
C VAL A 103 1.59 10.33 3.63
N VAL A 104 0.98 11.45 4.06
CA VAL A 104 1.64 12.77 3.99
C VAL A 104 2.92 12.80 4.82
N ASN A 105 2.91 12.21 6.02
CA ASN A 105 4.10 12.14 6.87
C ASN A 105 5.22 11.33 6.21
N GLU A 106 4.92 10.17 5.63
CA GLU A 106 5.90 9.33 4.93
C GLU A 106 6.50 10.01 3.70
N VAL A 107 5.73 10.84 2.99
CA VAL A 107 6.20 11.55 1.79
C VAL A 107 7.05 12.78 2.12
N GLN A 108 6.90 13.34 3.32
CA GLN A 108 7.62 14.54 3.76
C GLN A 108 8.90 14.23 4.56
N ALA A 109 9.07 12.99 5.00
CA ALA A 109 10.23 12.53 5.76
C ALA A 109 11.47 12.38 4.87
#